data_AF-A0A8T0V9J8-F1
#
_entry.id   AF-A0A8T0V9J8-F1
#
_cell.length_a   1.000
_cell.length_b   1.000
_cell.length_c   1.000
_cell.angle_alpha   90.00
_cell.angle_beta   90.00
_cell.angle_gamma   90.00
#
_symmetry.space_group_name_H-M   'P 1'
#
loop_
_entity.id
_entity.type
_entity.pdbx_description
1 polymer ?
#
loop_
_entity_poly.entity_id
_entity_poly.type
_entity_poly.pdbx_seq_one_letter_code
_entity_poly.pdbx_strand_id
1 'polypeptide(L)'
;MQNNWPSVLFATAGGVTLSLGTLATQYGWAFVGLSVTEVMASSLKVVIGTTLNYFLDGRINKAEVLFPGVGCFLIAAILGSLVHSSNAADNEEKLAKSLANYSKNTRNSTYEDLTKQLLDEEERPKDLEEAKVDAPEDTQKLEKVEAGTAEFLVDLEEKRSIKVLGSHTLLGLGIVVFAGVFYALFTPAFNLATNDQWHTLPAGVPHLVVYMAFFYFSLACFAASVGLNVWFLYRPMVGVPRSTVAAYLRDG
;
A
#
# COMPACT_ATOMS: atom_id res chain seq x y z
N MET A 1 -25.55 -9.68 33.99
CA MET A 1 -24.60 -9.51 32.87
C MET A 1 -23.28 -9.07 33.49
N GLN A 2 -22.18 -9.79 33.23
CA GLN A 2 -20.86 -9.39 33.73
C GLN A 2 -20.47 -8.06 33.08
N ASN A 3 -19.94 -7.12 33.87
CA ASN A 3 -19.52 -5.81 33.35
C ASN A 3 -18.09 -5.88 32.80
N ASN A 4 -17.90 -6.59 31.69
CA ASN A 4 -16.62 -6.77 30.99
C ASN A 4 -16.45 -5.81 29.79
N TRP A 5 -17.24 -4.73 29.76
CA TRP A 5 -17.27 -3.77 28.67
C TRP A 5 -15.89 -3.18 28.31
N PRO A 6 -15.01 -2.83 29.26
CA PRO A 6 -13.66 -2.34 28.94
C PRO A 6 -12.85 -3.34 28.09
N SER A 7 -12.86 -4.63 28.45
CA SER A 7 -12.18 -5.68 27.68
C SER A 7 -12.78 -5.85 26.28
N VAL A 8 -14.11 -5.78 26.15
CA VAL A 8 -14.79 -5.84 24.85
C VAL A 8 -14.42 -4.64 23.98
N LEU A 9 -14.31 -3.45 24.57
CA LEU A 9 -13.85 -2.25 23.86
C LEU A 9 -12.42 -2.40 23.36
N PHE A 10 -11.50 -2.93 24.16
CA PHE A 10 -10.12 -3.19 23.71
C PHE A 10 -10.06 -4.21 22.58
N ALA A 11 -10.81 -5.30 22.66
CA ALA A 11 -10.91 -6.29 21.57
C ALA A 11 -11.46 -5.66 20.29
N THR A 12 -12.52 -4.87 20.41
CA THR A 12 -13.15 -4.14 19.30
C THR A 12 -12.17 -3.12 18.68
N ALA A 13 -11.47 -2.35 19.51
CA ALA A 13 -10.47 -1.39 19.08
C ALA A 13 -9.32 -2.07 18.32
N GLY A 14 -8.85 -3.21 18.82
CA GLY A 14 -7.87 -4.03 18.11
C GLY A 14 -8.33 -4.40 16.70
N GLY A 15 -9.59 -4.81 16.56
CA GLY A 15 -10.19 -5.15 15.26
C GLY A 15 -10.23 -3.97 14.30
N VAL A 16 -10.69 -2.81 14.78
CA VAL A 16 -10.72 -1.56 13.99
C VAL A 16 -9.32 -1.12 13.58
N THR A 17 -8.35 -1.18 14.49
CA THR A 17 -6.96 -0.80 14.17
C THR A 17 -6.35 -1.73 13.13
N LEU A 18 -6.63 -3.03 13.18
CA LEU A 18 -6.18 -3.97 12.16
C LEU A 18 -6.78 -3.62 10.79
N SER A 19 -8.08 -3.35 10.71
CA SER A 19 -8.74 -2.94 9.46
C SER A 19 -8.14 -1.69 8.85
N LEU A 20 -7.86 -0.66 9.67
CA LEU A 20 -7.23 0.58 9.23
C LEU A 20 -5.81 0.33 8.70
N GLY A 21 -5.03 -0.50 9.40
CA GLY A 21 -3.71 -0.92 8.95
C GLY A 21 -3.77 -1.65 7.61
N THR A 22 -4.69 -2.60 7.47
CA THR A 22 -4.88 -3.36 6.23
C THR A 22 -5.27 -2.49 5.05
N LEU A 23 -6.17 -1.55 5.26
CA LEU A 23 -6.57 -0.62 4.22
C LEU A 23 -5.43 0.32 3.82
N ALA A 24 -4.70 0.86 4.79
CA ALA A 24 -3.54 1.70 4.52
C ALA A 24 -2.44 0.94 3.77
N THR A 25 -2.19 -0.33 4.12
CA THR A 25 -1.25 -1.21 3.39
C THR A 25 -1.63 -1.38 1.92
N GLN A 26 -2.92 -1.52 1.59
CA GLN A 26 -3.36 -1.62 0.19
C GLN A 26 -2.97 -0.38 -0.62
N TYR A 27 -3.13 0.81 -0.04
CA TYR A 27 -2.64 2.03 -0.67
C TYR A 27 -1.11 2.09 -0.68
N GLY A 28 -0.44 1.65 0.38
CA GLY A 28 1.03 1.53 0.43
C GLY A 28 1.58 0.72 -0.74
N TRP A 29 0.98 -0.43 -1.05
CA TRP A 29 1.36 -1.27 -2.20
C TRP A 29 1.27 -0.52 -3.52
N ALA A 30 0.24 0.31 -3.69
CA ALA A 30 0.12 1.15 -4.87
C ALA A 30 1.26 2.19 -4.94
N PHE A 31 1.49 2.94 -3.85
CA PHE A 31 2.41 4.07 -3.87
C PHE A 31 3.90 3.72 -3.84
N VAL A 32 4.33 2.76 -3.02
CA VAL A 32 5.76 2.42 -2.83
C VAL A 32 6.10 0.97 -3.15
N GLY A 33 5.10 0.18 -3.54
CA GLY A 33 5.27 -1.22 -3.94
C GLY A 33 5.20 -2.21 -2.77
N LEU A 34 5.07 -3.49 -3.14
CA LEU A 34 4.92 -4.61 -2.20
C LEU A 34 6.14 -4.76 -1.28
N SER A 35 7.36 -4.77 -1.86
CA SER A 35 8.59 -5.03 -1.12
C SER A 35 8.82 -4.04 0.01
N VAL A 36 8.55 -2.76 -0.23
CA VAL A 36 8.81 -1.68 0.73
C VAL A 36 7.72 -1.61 1.77
N THR A 37 6.47 -1.68 1.32
CA THR A 37 5.31 -1.64 2.23
C THR A 37 5.37 -2.77 3.25
N GLU A 38 5.60 -4.01 2.80
CA GLU A 38 5.63 -5.16 3.69
C GLU A 38 6.80 -5.10 4.68
N VAL A 39 8.00 -4.79 4.20
CA VAL A 39 9.20 -4.74 5.05
C VAL A 39 9.08 -3.64 6.11
N MET A 40 8.61 -2.45 5.74
CA MET A 40 8.40 -1.34 6.67
C MET A 40 7.29 -1.61 7.66
N ALA A 41 6.11 -2.01 7.18
CA ALA A 41 4.94 -2.23 8.03
C ALA A 41 5.21 -3.39 9.00
N SER A 42 5.85 -4.46 8.55
CA SER A 42 6.30 -5.58 9.39
C SER A 42 7.28 -5.12 10.47
N SER A 43 8.32 -4.37 10.08
CA SER A 43 9.32 -3.87 11.03
C SER A 43 8.71 -2.95 12.08
N LEU A 44 7.86 -2.00 11.67
CA LEU A 44 7.16 -1.10 12.60
C LEU A 44 6.20 -1.85 13.52
N LYS A 45 5.42 -2.78 12.97
CA LYS A 45 4.52 -3.66 13.74
C LYS A 45 5.30 -4.38 14.83
N VAL A 46 6.42 -5.00 14.48
CA VAL A 46 7.25 -5.76 15.42
C VAL A 46 7.84 -4.83 16.46
N VAL A 47 8.53 -3.76 16.06
CA VAL A 47 9.23 -2.86 16.97
C VAL A 47 8.26 -2.20 17.96
N ILE A 48 7.20 -1.58 17.46
CA ILE A 48 6.24 -0.87 18.31
C ILE A 48 5.42 -1.87 19.11
N GLY A 49 4.91 -2.94 18.48
CA GLY A 49 4.03 -3.90 19.14
C GLY A 49 4.72 -4.68 20.26
N THR A 50 5.97 -5.13 20.04
CA THR A 50 6.74 -5.82 21.09
C THR A 50 7.12 -4.87 22.22
N THR A 51 7.51 -3.63 21.90
CA THR A 51 7.86 -2.62 22.91
C THR A 51 6.65 -2.28 23.78
N LEU A 52 5.48 -2.01 23.20
CA LEU A 52 4.26 -1.72 23.95
C LEU A 52 3.85 -2.91 24.82
N ASN A 53 3.86 -4.13 24.29
CA ASN A 53 3.53 -5.32 25.08
C ASN A 53 4.51 -5.57 26.23
N TYR A 54 5.80 -5.30 26.04
CA TYR A 54 6.78 -5.42 27.12
C TYR A 54 6.44 -4.54 28.31
N PHE A 55 5.99 -3.31 28.06
CA PHE A 55 5.57 -2.39 29.13
C PHE A 55 4.21 -2.74 29.73
N LEU A 56 3.25 -3.17 28.91
CA LEU A 56 1.95 -3.62 29.40
C LEU A 56 2.10 -4.85 30.30
N ASP A 57 3.00 -5.77 29.94
CA ASP A 57 3.21 -7.03 30.66
C ASP A 57 4.09 -6.88 31.91
N GLY A 58 4.17 -5.67 32.49
CA GLY A 58 4.95 -5.41 33.69
C GLY A 58 6.43 -5.76 33.58
N ARG A 59 6.96 -5.85 32.35
CA ARG A 59 8.34 -6.30 32.05
C ARG A 59 8.63 -7.76 32.43
N ILE A 60 7.63 -8.64 32.41
CA ILE A 60 7.82 -10.08 32.67
C ILE A 60 8.77 -10.72 31.63
N ASN A 61 8.71 -10.26 30.38
CA ASN A 61 9.63 -10.72 29.33
C ASN A 61 11.07 -10.26 29.59
N LYS A 62 12.07 -11.07 29.19
CA LYS A 62 13.48 -10.69 29.35
C LYS A 62 13.88 -9.65 28.31
N ALA A 63 14.15 -8.43 28.77
CA ALA A 63 14.63 -7.32 27.95
C ALA A 63 15.87 -7.70 27.11
N GLU A 64 16.77 -8.50 27.70
CA GLU A 64 18.01 -8.98 27.07
C GLU A 64 17.79 -9.86 25.83
N VAL A 65 16.60 -10.46 25.67
CA VAL A 65 16.27 -11.29 24.49
C VAL A 65 15.34 -10.53 23.55
N LEU A 66 14.43 -9.72 24.09
CA LEU A 66 13.44 -8.98 23.31
C LEU A 66 14.07 -7.83 22.50
N PHE A 67 14.87 -6.99 23.15
CA PHE A 67 15.37 -5.76 22.52
C PHE A 67 16.46 -5.97 21.46
N PRO A 68 17.34 -6.99 21.53
CA PRO A 68 18.23 -7.29 20.40
C PRO A 68 17.47 -7.66 19.12
N GLY A 69 16.38 -8.42 19.25
CA GLY A 69 15.50 -8.74 18.12
C GLY A 69 14.86 -7.48 17.52
N VAL A 70 14.32 -6.60 18.38
CA VAL A 70 13.78 -5.30 17.98
C VAL A 70 14.83 -4.43 17.29
N GLY A 71 16.06 -4.40 17.82
CA GLY A 71 17.18 -3.67 17.23
C GLY A 71 17.57 -4.18 15.83
N CYS A 72 17.56 -5.51 15.64
CA CYS A 72 17.79 -6.11 14.32
C CYS A 72 16.70 -5.68 13.31
N PHE A 73 15.43 -5.70 13.72
CA PHE A 73 14.32 -5.22 12.89
C PHE A 73 14.41 -3.74 12.54
N LEU A 74 14.87 -2.89 13.47
CA LEU A 74 15.11 -1.47 13.20
C LEU A 74 16.19 -1.28 12.12
N ILE A 75 17.29 -2.03 12.20
CA ILE A 75 18.35 -1.99 11.17
C ILE A 75 17.79 -2.43 9.82
N ALA A 76 17.00 -3.51 9.78
CA ALA A 76 16.34 -3.97 8.56
C ALA A 76 15.40 -2.91 7.96
N ALA A 77 14.64 -2.19 8.80
CA ALA A 77 13.79 -1.08 8.36
C ALA A 77 14.61 0.09 7.78
N ILE A 78 15.73 0.45 8.41
CA ILE A 78 16.59 1.52 7.92
C ILE A 78 17.21 1.12 6.58
N LEU A 79 17.77 -0.08 6.48
CA LEU A 79 18.35 -0.60 5.24
C LEU A 79 17.30 -0.70 4.12
N GLY A 80 16.10 -1.19 4.43
CA GLY A 80 14.98 -1.22 3.48
C GLY A 80 14.62 0.17 2.97
N SER A 81 14.65 1.19 3.84
CA SER A 81 14.36 2.59 3.46
C SER A 81 15.43 3.14 2.53
N LEU A 82 16.70 2.88 2.85
CA LEU A 82 17.85 3.35 2.08
C LEU A 82 17.89 2.71 0.68
N VAL A 83 17.70 1.39 0.60
CA VAL A 83 17.62 0.66 -0.68
C VAL A 83 16.48 1.22 -1.53
N HIS A 84 15.32 1.52 -0.93
CA HIS A 84 14.20 2.07 -1.68
C HIS A 84 14.47 3.49 -2.19
N SER A 85 15.06 4.35 -1.37
CA SER A 85 15.46 5.70 -1.81
C SER A 85 16.47 5.64 -2.95
N SER A 86 17.42 4.70 -2.90
CA SER A 86 18.37 4.48 -3.99
C SER A 86 17.67 4.00 -5.27
N ASN A 87 16.69 3.11 -5.15
CA ASN A 87 15.97 2.56 -6.28
C ASN A 87 15.03 3.60 -6.94
N ALA A 88 14.48 4.53 -6.15
CA ALA A 88 13.71 5.66 -6.67
C ALA A 88 14.57 6.60 -7.52
N ALA A 89 15.79 6.93 -7.05
CA ALA A 89 16.73 7.77 -7.79
C ALA A 89 17.18 7.12 -9.12
N ASP A 90 17.46 5.81 -9.11
CA ASP A 90 17.81 5.06 -10.33
C ASP A 90 16.65 5.05 -11.35
N ASN A 91 15.41 4.88 -10.88
CA ASN A 91 14.23 4.93 -11.75
C ASN A 91 14.03 6.32 -12.40
N GLU A 92 14.22 7.40 -11.64
CA GLU A 92 14.16 8.78 -12.17
C GLU A 92 15.24 9.02 -13.23
N GLU A 93 16.47 8.56 -12.99
CA GLU A 93 17.56 8.69 -13.95
C GLU A 93 17.29 7.91 -15.23
N LYS A 94 16.75 6.69 -15.13
CA LYS A 94 16.34 5.87 -16.28
C LYS A 94 15.24 6.54 -17.10
N LEU A 95 14.25 7.14 -16.44
CA LEU A 95 13.20 7.92 -17.11
C LEU A 95 13.76 9.19 -17.77
N ALA A 96 14.65 9.91 -17.10
CA ALA A 96 15.27 11.10 -17.68
C ALA A 96 16.11 10.75 -18.92
N LYS A 97 16.87 9.64 -18.87
CA LYS A 97 17.64 9.12 -20.01
C LYS A 97 16.74 8.66 -21.15
N SER A 98 15.64 7.95 -20.88
CA SER A 98 14.71 7.52 -21.92
C SER A 98 14.02 8.73 -22.59
N LEU A 99 13.59 9.72 -21.81
CA LEU A 99 13.01 10.97 -22.33
C LEU A 99 14.03 11.80 -23.14
N ALA A 100 15.29 11.88 -22.69
CA ALA A 100 16.35 12.55 -23.42
C ALA A 100 16.68 11.83 -24.74
N ASN A 101 16.70 10.50 -24.73
CA ASN A 101 16.89 9.68 -25.93
C ASN A 101 15.70 9.83 -26.89
N TYR A 102 14.46 9.80 -26.38
CA TYR A 102 13.26 10.06 -27.17
C TYR A 102 13.32 11.46 -27.79
N SER A 103 13.59 12.51 -27.01
CA SER A 103 13.74 13.88 -27.51
C SER A 103 14.84 14.02 -28.56
N LYS A 104 15.97 13.33 -28.39
CA LYS A 104 17.07 13.31 -29.37
C LYS A 104 16.66 12.58 -30.66
N ASN A 105 15.95 11.47 -30.53
CA ASN A 105 15.46 10.69 -31.67
C ASN A 105 14.33 11.42 -32.42
N THR A 106 13.41 12.09 -31.73
CA THR A 106 12.41 12.98 -32.32
C THR A 106 13.05 14.17 -33.01
N ARG A 107 14.12 14.77 -32.44
CA ARG A 107 14.87 15.84 -33.12
C ARG A 107 15.50 15.32 -34.41
N ASN A 108 16.15 14.16 -34.38
CA ASN A 108 16.74 13.53 -35.57
C ASN A 108 15.67 13.16 -36.61
N SER A 109 14.53 12.61 -36.18
CA SER A 109 13.38 12.28 -37.01
C SER A 109 12.70 13.53 -37.58
N THR A 110 12.63 14.64 -36.85
CA THR A 110 12.03 15.89 -37.35
C THR A 110 12.93 16.52 -38.41
N TYR A 111 14.26 16.38 -38.31
CA TYR A 111 15.17 16.78 -39.38
C TYR A 111 15.13 15.83 -40.58
N GLU A 112 14.99 14.51 -40.38
CA GLU A 112 14.79 13.55 -41.49
C GLU A 112 13.43 13.71 -42.19
N ASP A 113 12.37 14.00 -41.42
CA ASP A 113 10.99 14.14 -41.91
C ASP A 113 10.76 15.51 -42.55
N LEU A 114 11.35 16.61 -42.03
CA LEU A 114 11.38 17.90 -42.78
C LEU A 114 12.19 17.80 -44.06
N THR A 115 13.28 17.03 -44.08
CA THR A 115 14.10 16.87 -45.31
C THR A 115 13.38 16.01 -46.35
N LYS A 116 12.51 15.08 -45.92
CA LYS A 116 11.62 14.32 -46.82
C LYS A 116 10.36 15.11 -47.25
N GLN A 117 9.71 15.84 -46.35
CA GLN A 117 8.54 16.66 -46.67
C GLN A 117 8.86 17.88 -47.54
N LEU A 118 10.09 18.41 -47.49
CA LEU A 118 10.53 19.47 -48.42
C LEU A 118 10.87 18.95 -49.82
N LEU A 119 10.85 17.63 -50.05
CA LEU A 119 11.07 17.00 -51.34
C LEU A 119 9.79 16.53 -52.05
N ASP A 120 8.65 16.46 -51.36
CA ASP A 120 7.37 16.06 -51.93
C ASP A 120 6.23 16.91 -51.32
N GLU A 121 6.01 18.12 -51.85
CA GLU A 121 4.70 18.76 -51.73
C GLU A 121 3.80 18.23 -52.85
N GLU A 122 2.75 17.48 -52.51
CA GLU A 122 1.43 17.68 -53.12
C GLU A 122 0.29 17.11 -52.25
N GLU A 123 -0.64 18.04 -51.94
CA GLU A 123 -2.08 17.88 -51.62
C GLU A 123 -2.59 17.40 -50.24
N ARG A 124 -3.42 18.30 -49.68
CA ARG A 124 -4.26 18.33 -48.47
C ARG A 124 -5.42 17.28 -48.44
N PRO A 125 -6.44 17.38 -47.54
CA PRO A 125 -6.49 17.31 -46.05
C PRO A 125 -7.56 16.29 -45.54
N LYS A 126 -7.61 16.01 -44.21
CA LYS A 126 -8.83 15.95 -43.33
C LYS A 126 -8.88 14.85 -42.24
N ASP A 127 -9.24 15.34 -41.05
CA ASP A 127 -10.25 14.89 -40.08
C ASP A 127 -10.12 13.61 -39.23
N LEU A 128 -10.62 13.81 -38.00
CA LEU A 128 -10.74 12.97 -36.82
C LEU A 128 -11.70 11.78 -36.96
N GLU A 129 -11.48 10.80 -36.08
CA GLU A 129 -12.34 9.67 -35.66
C GLU A 129 -12.57 8.53 -36.68
N GLU A 130 -12.18 7.30 -36.33
CA GLU A 130 -13.12 6.25 -35.93
C GLU A 130 -12.39 4.97 -35.46
N ALA A 131 -13.01 4.27 -34.51
CA ALA A 131 -12.63 2.96 -34.02
C ALA A 131 -13.24 1.83 -34.85
N LYS A 132 -12.50 0.72 -35.02
CA LYS A 132 -12.92 -0.71 -34.95
C LYS A 132 -11.76 -1.56 -35.50
N VAL A 133 -11.16 -2.42 -34.68
CA VAL A 133 -11.52 -3.85 -34.49
C VAL A 133 -11.70 -4.55 -35.83
N ASP A 134 -10.64 -5.22 -36.28
CA ASP A 134 -10.71 -6.61 -36.73
C ASP A 134 -9.29 -7.21 -36.64
N ALA A 135 -9.15 -8.18 -35.75
CA ALA A 135 -7.94 -8.99 -35.62
C ALA A 135 -7.79 -9.92 -36.82
N PRO A 136 -6.55 -10.25 -37.18
CA PRO A 136 -6.21 -11.67 -37.24
C PRO A 136 -5.03 -11.98 -36.33
N GLU A 137 -5.11 -13.19 -35.79
CA GLU A 137 -4.18 -13.84 -34.89
C GLU A 137 -2.73 -13.76 -35.40
N ASP A 138 -1.89 -12.99 -34.72
CA ASP A 138 -0.45 -13.27 -34.69
C ASP A 138 0.06 -13.17 -33.25
N THR A 139 -0.08 -14.31 -32.58
CA THR A 139 0.45 -14.53 -31.24
C THR A 139 1.95 -14.76 -31.38
N GLN A 140 2.77 -13.74 -31.11
CA GLN A 140 4.11 -13.79 -30.49
C GLN A 140 5.03 -12.67 -31.00
N LYS A 141 4.96 -11.51 -30.34
CA LYS A 141 6.11 -10.81 -29.78
C LYS A 141 5.59 -9.69 -28.87
N LEU A 142 5.01 -10.10 -27.74
CA LEU A 142 5.18 -9.30 -26.54
C LEU A 142 6.69 -9.31 -26.29
N GLU A 143 7.41 -8.29 -26.76
CA GLU A 143 8.69 -7.95 -26.14
C GLU A 143 8.37 -7.83 -24.65
N LYS A 144 8.78 -8.83 -23.89
CA LYS A 144 8.65 -8.82 -22.44
C LYS A 144 9.56 -7.70 -21.97
N VAL A 145 9.02 -6.50 -21.87
CA VAL A 145 9.75 -5.31 -21.48
C VAL A 145 10.46 -5.64 -20.17
N GLU A 146 11.79 -5.52 -20.18
CA GLU A 146 12.61 -6.01 -19.07
C GLU A 146 12.26 -5.25 -17.79
N ALA A 147 12.00 -5.99 -16.72
CA ALA A 147 11.63 -5.40 -15.44
C ALA A 147 12.75 -4.47 -14.94
N GLY A 148 12.42 -3.20 -14.70
CA GLY A 148 13.38 -2.18 -14.28
C GLY A 148 13.87 -1.25 -15.39
N THR A 149 13.36 -1.40 -16.62
CA THR A 149 13.53 -0.44 -17.74
C THR A 149 12.46 0.66 -17.70
N ALA A 150 12.76 1.84 -18.24
CA ALA A 150 11.80 2.96 -18.27
C ALA A 150 10.49 2.62 -19.02
N GLU A 151 10.58 1.91 -20.15
CA GLU A 151 9.41 1.44 -20.90
C GLU A 151 8.53 0.49 -20.08
N PHE A 152 9.15 -0.37 -19.25
CA PHE A 152 8.41 -1.26 -18.36
C PHE A 152 7.66 -0.47 -17.29
N LEU A 153 8.28 0.58 -16.74
CA LEU A 153 7.64 1.44 -15.76
C LEU A 153 6.45 2.21 -16.34
N VAL A 154 6.53 2.64 -17.60
CA VAL A 154 5.43 3.32 -18.31
C VAL A 154 4.28 2.36 -18.61
N ASP A 155 4.57 1.17 -19.15
CA ASP A 155 3.55 0.14 -19.41
C ASP A 155 2.85 -0.31 -18.10
N LEU A 156 3.62 -0.45 -17.02
CA LEU A 156 3.09 -0.79 -15.70
C LEU A 156 2.19 0.32 -15.16
N GLU A 157 2.60 1.59 -15.29
CA GLU A 157 1.80 2.74 -14.88
C GLU A 157 0.50 2.88 -15.65
N GLU A 158 0.50 2.61 -16.96
CA GLU A 158 -0.71 2.62 -17.77
C GLU A 158 -1.73 1.59 -17.27
N LYS A 159 -1.25 0.40 -16.87
CA LYS A 159 -2.08 -0.70 -16.33
C LYS A 159 -2.52 -0.50 -14.89
N ARG A 160 -1.88 0.37 -14.10
CA ARG A 160 -2.28 0.63 -12.71
C ARG A 160 -3.59 1.44 -12.65
N SER A 161 -4.48 1.01 -11.76
CA SER A 161 -5.71 1.73 -11.41
C SER A 161 -5.44 3.00 -10.61
N ILE A 162 -4.34 3.03 -9.85
CA ILE A 162 -3.84 4.21 -9.13
C ILE A 162 -2.61 4.70 -9.87
N LYS A 163 -2.67 5.91 -10.42
CA LYS A 163 -1.52 6.56 -11.05
C LYS A 163 -0.57 7.07 -9.97
N VAL A 164 0.67 6.62 -10.01
CA VAL A 164 1.71 6.85 -8.99
C VAL A 164 2.97 7.47 -9.59
N LEU A 165 3.19 7.39 -10.91
CA LEU A 165 4.30 8.10 -11.54
C LEU A 165 4.13 9.61 -11.36
N GLY A 166 5.11 10.25 -10.71
CA GLY A 166 5.07 11.67 -10.34
C GLY A 166 4.43 11.97 -8.98
N SER A 167 3.91 10.97 -8.27
CA SER A 167 3.48 11.12 -6.87
C SER A 167 4.68 11.19 -5.93
N HIS A 168 4.56 11.99 -4.86
CA HIS A 168 5.61 12.09 -3.85
C HIS A 168 5.79 10.75 -3.11
N THR A 169 6.96 10.12 -3.22
CA THR A 169 7.36 8.91 -2.47
C THR A 169 7.16 9.09 -0.95
N LEU A 170 7.29 10.33 -0.45
CA LEU A 170 7.02 10.69 0.94
C LEU A 170 5.57 10.43 1.37
N LEU A 171 4.59 10.64 0.49
CA LEU A 171 3.19 10.35 0.78
C LEU A 171 2.99 8.84 0.97
N GLY A 172 3.55 8.05 0.05
CA GLY A 172 3.51 6.59 0.14
C GLY A 172 4.21 6.05 1.39
N LEU A 173 5.40 6.58 1.71
CA LEU A 173 6.11 6.24 2.94
C LEU A 173 5.30 6.61 4.19
N GLY A 174 4.64 7.77 4.20
CA GLY A 174 3.76 8.20 5.28
C GLY A 174 2.57 7.25 5.49
N ILE A 175 1.94 6.79 4.41
CA ILE A 175 0.85 5.80 4.46
C ILE A 175 1.36 4.47 5.06
N VAL A 176 2.56 4.03 4.67
CA VAL A 176 3.15 2.79 5.18
C VAL A 176 3.52 2.89 6.66
N VAL A 177 4.05 4.05 7.10
CA VAL A 177 4.29 4.32 8.53
C VAL A 177 2.99 4.26 9.32
N PHE A 178 1.94 4.91 8.81
CA PHE A 178 0.60 4.84 9.39
C PHE A 178 0.11 3.38 9.49
N ALA A 179 0.22 2.61 8.41
CA ALA A 179 -0.17 1.20 8.40
C ALA A 179 0.57 0.38 9.47
N GLY A 180 1.89 0.55 9.55
CA GLY A 180 2.74 -0.13 10.53
C GLY A 180 2.36 0.18 11.98
N VAL A 181 2.05 1.45 12.29
CA VAL A 181 1.58 1.86 13.62
C VAL A 181 0.25 1.20 13.96
N PHE A 182 -0.73 1.24 13.06
CA PHE A 182 -2.05 0.63 13.30
C PHE A 182 -1.98 -0.89 13.43
N TYR A 183 -1.12 -1.55 12.65
CA TYR A 183 -0.82 -2.97 12.84
C TYR A 183 -0.11 -3.29 14.16
N ALA A 184 0.74 -2.40 14.65
CA ALA A 184 1.43 -2.60 15.93
C ALA A 184 0.46 -2.60 17.13
N LEU A 185 -0.65 -1.86 17.04
CA LEU A 185 -1.61 -1.68 18.13
C LEU A 185 -2.51 -2.89 18.37
N PHE A 186 -2.61 -3.82 17.42
CA PHE A 186 -3.40 -5.04 17.56
C PHE A 186 -3.00 -5.86 18.79
N THR A 187 -1.72 -6.22 18.91
CA THR A 187 -1.25 -7.11 19.98
C THR A 187 -1.41 -6.48 21.38
N PRO A 188 -1.01 -5.20 21.60
CA PRO A 188 -1.30 -4.48 22.84
C PRO A 188 -2.80 -4.42 23.19
N ALA A 189 -3.66 -4.12 22.22
CA ALA A 189 -5.11 -4.07 22.44
C ALA A 189 -5.66 -5.45 22.82
N PHE A 190 -5.16 -6.51 22.20
CA PHE A 190 -5.57 -7.87 22.54
C PHE A 190 -5.10 -8.28 23.95
N ASN A 191 -3.87 -7.92 24.31
CA ASN A 191 -3.31 -8.16 25.64
C ASN A 191 -4.12 -7.44 26.74
N LEU A 192 -4.52 -6.18 26.50
CA LEU A 192 -5.43 -5.44 27.38
C LEU A 192 -6.81 -6.08 27.49
N ALA A 193 -7.35 -6.59 26.37
CA ALA A 193 -8.65 -7.24 26.36
C ALA A 193 -8.66 -8.52 27.22
N THR A 194 -7.63 -9.36 27.12
CA THR A 194 -7.62 -10.68 27.75
C THR A 194 -6.93 -10.74 29.11
N ASN A 195 -5.95 -9.86 29.37
CA ASN A 195 -5.18 -9.88 30.61
C ASN A 195 -5.48 -8.67 31.53
N ASP A 196 -6.27 -7.69 31.06
CA ASP A 196 -6.63 -6.48 31.81
C ASP A 196 -5.43 -5.82 32.53
N GLN A 197 -4.33 -5.63 31.80
CA GLN A 197 -3.06 -5.16 32.38
C GLN A 197 -3.13 -3.72 32.92
N TRP A 198 -4.19 -2.98 32.60
CA TRP A 198 -4.49 -1.66 33.15
C TRP A 198 -5.51 -1.67 34.30
N HIS A 199 -5.93 -2.85 34.77
CA HIS A 199 -6.90 -2.98 35.86
C HIS A 199 -8.19 -2.17 35.61
N THR A 200 -8.69 -2.24 34.38
CA THR A 200 -9.90 -1.54 33.94
C THR A 200 -11.18 -2.27 34.34
N LEU A 201 -11.09 -3.57 34.68
CA LEU A 201 -12.23 -4.36 35.13
C LEU A 201 -12.52 -4.13 36.62
N PRO A 202 -13.80 -4.07 37.03
CA PRO A 202 -14.17 -4.06 38.44
C PRO A 202 -13.69 -5.31 39.20
N ALA A 203 -13.43 -5.16 40.49
CA ALA A 203 -12.98 -6.26 41.34
C ALA A 203 -13.96 -7.46 41.29
N GLY A 204 -13.42 -8.66 41.05
CA GLY A 204 -14.19 -9.90 40.96
C GLY A 204 -14.81 -10.19 39.59
N VAL A 205 -14.63 -9.31 38.58
CA VAL A 205 -15.02 -9.61 37.20
C VAL A 205 -13.94 -10.48 36.55
N PRO A 206 -14.28 -11.66 36.00
CA PRO A 206 -13.31 -12.50 35.32
C PRO A 206 -12.83 -11.85 34.03
N HIS A 207 -11.57 -12.10 33.69
CA HIS A 207 -10.99 -11.66 32.42
C HIS A 207 -11.76 -12.23 31.22
N LEU A 208 -11.74 -11.47 30.12
CA LEU A 208 -12.36 -11.90 28.88
C LEU A 208 -11.59 -13.08 28.29
N VAL A 209 -12.30 -14.20 28.11
CA VAL A 209 -11.73 -15.40 27.50
C VAL A 209 -11.25 -15.11 26.08
N VAL A 210 -10.11 -15.69 25.72
CA VAL A 210 -9.42 -15.46 24.43
C VAL A 210 -10.34 -15.64 23.23
N TYR A 211 -11.20 -16.67 23.21
CA TYR A 211 -12.12 -16.91 22.10
C TYR A 211 -13.20 -15.81 21.99
N MET A 212 -13.68 -15.26 23.12
CA MET A 212 -14.63 -14.13 23.10
C MET A 212 -13.94 -12.86 22.63
N ALA A 213 -12.71 -12.60 23.06
CA ALA A 213 -11.93 -11.48 22.57
C ALA A 213 -11.74 -11.57 21.05
N PHE A 214 -11.37 -12.74 20.52
CA PHE A 214 -11.27 -12.96 19.07
C PHE A 214 -12.61 -12.79 18.36
N PHE A 215 -13.73 -13.18 18.95
CA PHE A 215 -15.05 -12.97 18.36
C PHE A 215 -15.38 -11.49 18.15
N TYR A 216 -15.29 -10.67 19.21
CA TYR A 216 -15.52 -9.22 19.12
C TYR A 216 -14.52 -8.53 18.19
N PHE A 217 -13.25 -8.91 18.30
CA PHE A 217 -12.18 -8.45 17.41
C PHE A 217 -12.51 -8.72 15.94
N SER A 218 -12.90 -9.95 15.60
CA SER A 218 -13.16 -10.36 14.21
C SER A 218 -14.41 -9.69 13.67
N LEU A 219 -15.46 -9.57 14.48
CA LEU A 219 -16.69 -8.88 14.11
C LEU A 219 -16.43 -7.39 13.85
N ALA A 220 -15.66 -6.73 14.71
CA ALA A 220 -15.27 -5.34 14.56
C ALA A 220 -14.38 -5.13 13.32
N CYS A 221 -13.40 -6.00 13.12
CA CYS A 221 -12.53 -5.99 11.94
C CYS A 221 -13.33 -6.17 10.66
N PHE A 222 -14.26 -7.13 10.62
CA PHE A 222 -15.13 -7.35 9.48
C PHE A 222 -16.01 -6.12 9.19
N ALA A 223 -16.71 -5.61 10.21
CA ALA A 223 -17.59 -4.45 10.04
C ALA A 223 -16.83 -3.19 9.62
N ALA A 224 -15.68 -2.91 10.23
CA ALA A 224 -14.84 -1.77 9.88
C ALA A 224 -14.26 -1.92 8.46
N SER A 225 -13.75 -3.10 8.10
CA SER A 225 -13.24 -3.36 6.76
C SER A 225 -14.33 -3.19 5.70
N VAL A 226 -15.52 -3.76 5.90
CA VAL A 226 -16.64 -3.58 4.96
C VAL A 226 -17.03 -2.09 4.87
N GLY A 227 -17.22 -1.43 6.01
CA GLY A 227 -17.60 -0.02 6.05
C GLY A 227 -16.60 0.90 5.37
N LEU A 228 -15.30 0.70 5.62
CA LEU A 228 -14.23 1.50 5.03
C LEU A 228 -14.07 1.24 3.52
N ASN A 229 -14.17 -0.02 3.08
CA ASN A 229 -14.11 -0.35 1.66
C ASN A 229 -15.30 0.25 0.89
N VAL A 230 -16.51 0.12 1.43
CA VAL A 230 -17.71 0.75 0.85
C VAL A 230 -17.56 2.26 0.83
N TRP A 231 -17.06 2.87 1.92
CA TRP A 231 -16.81 4.30 1.97
C TRP A 231 -15.83 4.77 0.90
N PHE A 232 -14.70 4.08 0.72
CA PHE A 232 -13.72 4.41 -0.31
C PHE A 232 -14.17 4.09 -1.73
N LEU A 233 -15.16 3.22 -1.92
CA LEU A 233 -15.81 3.06 -3.23
C LEU A 233 -16.52 4.36 -3.65
N TYR A 234 -17.28 4.97 -2.73
CA TYR A 234 -17.99 6.23 -2.98
C TYR A 234 -17.07 7.47 -2.93
N ARG A 235 -16.03 7.42 -2.09
CA ARG A 235 -15.04 8.49 -1.90
C ARG A 235 -13.63 7.94 -2.05
N PRO A 236 -13.20 7.61 -3.27
CA PRO A 236 -11.86 7.09 -3.52
C PRO A 236 -10.81 8.10 -3.09
N MET A 237 -9.73 7.59 -2.52
CA MET A 237 -8.51 8.35 -2.29
C MET A 237 -7.75 8.47 -3.61
N VAL A 238 -7.23 9.68 -3.86
CA VAL A 238 -6.27 10.08 -4.92
C VAL A 238 -6.41 9.36 -6.27
N GLY A 239 -6.96 10.07 -7.25
CA GLY A 239 -6.80 9.74 -8.68
C GLY A 239 -7.67 8.60 -9.23
N VAL A 240 -8.48 7.93 -8.40
CA VAL A 240 -9.38 6.85 -8.83
C VAL A 240 -10.80 7.38 -9.07
N PRO A 241 -11.49 6.98 -10.15
CA PRO A 241 -12.87 7.36 -10.40
C PRO A 241 -13.81 6.82 -9.31
N ARG A 242 -14.82 7.61 -8.96
CA ARG A 242 -15.86 7.19 -8.01
C ARG A 242 -16.62 6.00 -8.59
N SER A 243 -16.90 5.02 -7.74
CA SER A 243 -17.74 3.88 -8.10
C SER A 243 -18.88 3.71 -7.09
N THR A 244 -19.77 2.78 -7.37
CA THR A 244 -20.91 2.43 -6.50
C THR A 244 -20.99 0.93 -6.34
N VAL A 245 -21.61 0.46 -5.26
CA VAL A 245 -21.78 -0.98 -5.03
C VAL A 245 -22.56 -1.63 -6.18
N ALA A 246 -23.53 -0.91 -6.75
CA ALA A 246 -24.29 -1.38 -7.92
C ALA A 246 -23.42 -1.52 -9.18
N ALA A 247 -22.49 -0.58 -9.41
CA ALA A 247 -21.53 -0.68 -10.51
C ALA A 247 -20.59 -1.87 -10.31
N TYR A 248 -20.05 -2.03 -9.10
CA TYR A 248 -19.18 -3.16 -8.76
C TYR A 248 -19.86 -4.53 -8.96
N LEU A 249 -21.15 -4.65 -8.60
CA LEU A 249 -21.92 -5.88 -8.81
C LEU A 249 -22.25 -6.15 -10.28
N ARG A 250 -22.15 -5.15 -11.16
CA ARG A 250 -22.43 -5.27 -12.59
C ARG A 250 -21.18 -5.64 -13.40
N ASP A 251 -20.00 -5.40 -12.84
CA ASP A 251 -18.70 -5.69 -13.45
C ASP A 251 -18.24 -7.15 -13.24
N GLY A 252 -18.91 -7.91 -12.36
CA GLY A 252 -18.64 -9.34 -12.09
C GLY A 252 -19.53 -10.27 -12.89
#